data_AF-A0A962QEQ5-F1
#
_entry.id   AF-A0A962QEQ5-F1
#
_cell.length_a   1.000
_cell.length_b   1.000
_cell.length_c   1.000
_cell.angle_alpha   90.00
_cell.angle_beta   90.00
_cell.angle_gamma   90.00
#
_symmetry.space_group_name_H-M   'P 1'
#
loop_
_entity.id
_entity.type
_entity.pdbx_description
1 polymer ?
#
loop_
_entity_poly.entity_id
_entity_poly.type
_entity_poly.pdbx_seq_one_letter_code
_entity_poly.pdbx_strand_id
1 'polypeptide(L)'
;MQTRTVSGYGMRIEFTRDIKPIFDQRCITCHGGGSPAAGLDLSLTNVANNNVAGTTWHTLIADRSDKFRRPQLTRYVRAFNSRGSLLYWKAANQRTDNRTDGQYADDIDFGAAHPTSITPDELGLLSRWIDIGAPGGAQELKDTQKPTLHLAIADNSGSLSQLRVGTVDLGSGIDPGSLRVCVRGSDGACSNRAGAAEK
;
A
#
# COMPACT_ATOMS: atom_id res chain seq x y z
N MET A 1 11.64 -31.53 -7.11
CA MET A 1 11.25 -30.14 -6.84
C MET A 1 9.97 -30.20 -6.01
N GLN A 2 10.02 -29.90 -4.72
CA GLN A 2 8.82 -29.90 -3.85
C GLN A 2 8.13 -28.55 -4.00
N THR A 3 7.04 -28.52 -4.74
CA THR A 3 6.16 -27.35 -4.82
C THR A 3 5.17 -27.42 -3.67
N ARG A 4 5.07 -26.34 -2.88
CA ARG A 4 4.01 -26.17 -1.89
C ARG A 4 2.98 -25.19 -2.41
N THR A 5 1.72 -25.56 -2.33
CA THR A 5 0.58 -24.66 -2.59
C THR A 5 0.18 -24.03 -1.26
N VAL A 6 0.09 -22.71 -1.22
CA VAL A 6 -0.42 -21.94 -0.08
C VAL A 6 -1.51 -21.00 -0.60
N SER A 7 -2.56 -20.74 0.19
CA SER A 7 -3.52 -19.69 -0.15
C SER A 7 -2.79 -18.36 -0.31
N GLY A 8 -2.90 -17.77 -1.49
CA GLY A 8 -2.29 -16.46 -1.76
C GLY A 8 -2.98 -15.39 -0.94
N TYR A 9 -2.31 -14.86 0.08
CA TYR A 9 -2.76 -13.65 0.78
C TYR A 9 -2.21 -12.43 0.04
N GLY A 10 -2.93 -12.03 -1.00
CA GLY A 10 -2.74 -10.71 -1.56
C GLY A 10 -3.18 -9.64 -0.58
N MET A 11 -2.25 -8.81 -0.09
CA MET A 11 -2.58 -7.68 0.77
C MET A 11 -2.52 -6.38 -0.05
N ARG A 12 -3.70 -5.83 -0.37
CA ARG A 12 -3.86 -4.50 -0.94
C ARG A 12 -4.23 -3.54 0.20
N ILE A 13 -3.41 -2.55 0.46
CA ILE A 13 -3.69 -1.52 1.48
C ILE A 13 -4.14 -0.25 0.77
N GLU A 14 -5.33 0.23 1.12
CA GLU A 14 -5.92 1.47 0.64
C GLU A 14 -6.02 2.45 1.80
N PHE A 15 -5.64 3.71 1.57
CA PHE A 15 -5.72 4.75 2.57
C PHE A 15 -7.16 4.92 3.09
N THR A 16 -8.14 5.07 2.19
CA THR A 16 -9.54 5.32 2.51
C THR A 16 -10.16 4.15 3.26
N ARG A 17 -9.86 2.91 2.85
CA ARG A 17 -10.49 1.70 3.41
C ARG A 17 -9.80 1.21 4.69
N ASP A 18 -8.46 1.24 4.72
CA ASP A 18 -7.69 0.54 5.74
C ASP A 18 -6.98 1.49 6.72
N ILE A 19 -6.65 2.72 6.31
CA ILE A 19 -5.83 3.65 7.13
C ILE A 19 -6.66 4.77 7.77
N LYS A 20 -7.55 5.40 7.00
CA LYS A 20 -8.39 6.49 7.49
C LYS A 20 -9.27 6.06 8.68
N PRO A 21 -9.86 4.84 8.71
CA PRO A 21 -10.60 4.38 9.88
C PRO A 21 -9.75 4.29 11.16
N ILE A 22 -8.45 3.99 11.03
CA ILE A 22 -7.52 3.98 12.19
C ILE A 22 -7.41 5.40 12.75
N PHE A 23 -7.22 6.42 11.91
CA PHE A 23 -7.17 7.81 12.38
C PHE A 23 -8.50 8.24 13.02
N ASP A 24 -9.62 7.86 12.41
CA ASP A 24 -10.96 8.20 12.92
C ASP A 24 -11.25 7.59 14.29
N GLN A 25 -10.71 6.40 14.58
CA GLN A 25 -10.92 5.74 15.87
C GLN A 25 -9.88 6.10 16.92
N ARG A 26 -8.64 6.35 16.52
CA ARG A 26 -7.49 6.45 17.43
C ARG A 26 -6.93 7.85 17.60
N CYS A 27 -7.15 8.75 16.64
CA CYS A 27 -6.38 10.00 16.55
C CYS A 27 -7.24 11.27 16.60
N ILE A 28 -8.41 11.28 15.95
CA ILE A 28 -9.18 12.53 15.72
C ILE A 28 -9.71 13.17 17.01
N THR A 29 -9.83 12.44 18.12
CA THR A 29 -10.23 13.02 19.42
C THR A 29 -9.33 14.20 19.82
N CYS A 30 -8.03 14.10 19.51
CA CYS A 30 -7.08 15.20 19.73
C CYS A 30 -6.68 15.89 18.41
N HIS A 31 -6.70 15.17 17.30
CA HIS A 31 -6.26 15.64 15.98
C HIS A 31 -7.44 15.91 15.03
N GLY A 32 -8.51 16.50 15.52
CA GLY A 32 -9.69 16.84 14.72
C GLY A 32 -10.42 18.06 15.25
N GLY A 33 -11.47 18.50 14.54
CA GLY A 33 -12.28 19.65 14.92
C GLY A 33 -11.58 21.00 14.71
N GLY A 34 -12.10 22.06 15.35
CA GLY A 34 -11.65 23.44 15.11
C GLY A 34 -10.32 23.83 15.78
N SER A 35 -9.73 22.97 16.61
CA SER A 35 -8.46 23.25 17.31
C SER A 35 -7.64 21.96 17.48
N PRO A 36 -7.17 21.37 16.38
CA PRO A 36 -6.45 20.11 16.43
C PRO A 36 -5.08 20.29 17.13
N ALA A 37 -4.68 19.28 17.89
CA ALA A 37 -3.38 19.25 18.55
C ALA A 37 -2.24 19.45 17.54
N ALA A 38 -1.30 20.34 17.90
CA ALA A 38 -0.20 20.76 17.05
C ALA A 38 -0.61 21.30 15.66
N GLY A 39 -1.88 21.70 15.47
CA GLY A 39 -2.40 22.17 14.19
C GLY A 39 -2.59 21.07 13.13
N LEU A 40 -2.51 19.78 13.50
CA LEU A 40 -2.65 18.66 12.57
C LEU A 40 -4.06 18.07 12.64
N ASP A 41 -4.89 18.36 11.63
CA ASP A 41 -6.22 17.76 11.45
C ASP A 41 -6.15 16.47 10.62
N LEU A 42 -6.58 15.35 11.20
CA LEU A 42 -6.65 14.02 10.61
C LEU A 42 -8.10 13.56 10.34
N SER A 43 -9.09 14.43 10.52
CA SER A 43 -10.50 14.10 10.34
C SER A 43 -10.98 14.25 8.89
N LEU A 44 -10.33 15.14 8.12
CA LEU A 44 -10.77 15.55 6.80
C LEU A 44 -10.51 14.50 5.71
N THR A 45 -11.56 14.04 5.02
CA THR A 45 -11.44 13.09 3.89
C THR A 45 -12.15 13.59 2.65
N ASN A 46 -11.72 13.11 1.49
CA ASN A 46 -12.47 13.21 0.25
C ASN A 46 -12.40 11.85 -0.46
N VAL A 47 -13.49 11.09 -0.37
CA VAL A 47 -13.63 9.74 -0.91
C VAL A 47 -13.42 9.67 -2.43
N ALA A 48 -13.61 10.77 -3.15
CA ALA A 48 -13.39 10.82 -4.60
C ALA A 48 -11.91 11.06 -4.94
N ASN A 49 -11.22 11.87 -4.13
CA ASN A 49 -9.81 12.19 -4.35
C ASN A 49 -9.16 12.70 -3.05
N ASN A 50 -8.34 11.87 -2.42
CA ASN A 50 -7.60 12.26 -1.23
C ASN A 50 -6.40 13.19 -1.53
N ASN A 51 -6.05 13.47 -2.78
CA ASN A 51 -5.05 14.48 -3.16
C ASN A 51 -5.68 15.86 -3.40
N VAL A 52 -6.47 16.33 -2.43
CA VAL A 52 -7.07 17.67 -2.41
C VAL A 52 -6.56 18.38 -1.18
N ALA A 53 -6.20 19.66 -1.30
CA ALA A 53 -5.67 20.43 -0.18
C ALA A 53 -6.61 20.37 1.03
N GLY A 54 -6.03 20.14 2.22
CA GLY A 54 -6.76 20.01 3.48
C GLY A 54 -7.24 18.61 3.83
N THR A 55 -7.23 17.63 2.92
CA THR A 55 -7.52 16.24 3.32
C THR A 55 -6.36 15.66 4.14
N THR A 56 -6.64 14.65 4.97
CA THR A 56 -5.65 13.97 5.79
C THR A 56 -4.49 13.41 4.98
N TRP A 57 -4.78 12.70 3.88
CA TRP A 57 -3.72 12.17 3.02
C TRP A 57 -2.88 13.28 2.39
N HIS A 58 -3.51 14.36 1.91
CA HIS A 58 -2.78 15.48 1.33
C HIS A 58 -1.83 16.08 2.37
N THR A 59 -2.33 16.42 3.56
CA THR A 59 -1.53 16.98 4.66
C THR A 59 -0.36 16.07 5.06
N LEU A 60 -0.56 14.75 5.09
CA LEU A 60 0.49 13.82 5.48
C LEU A 60 1.51 13.55 4.37
N ILE A 61 1.12 13.60 3.09
CA ILE A 61 1.88 13.02 1.97
C ILE A 61 2.19 14.01 0.84
N ALA A 62 1.22 14.85 0.46
CA ALA A 62 1.28 15.70 -0.73
C ALA A 62 1.56 17.19 -0.44
N ASP A 63 1.28 17.65 0.77
CA ASP A 63 1.57 19.01 1.25
C ASP A 63 3.06 19.17 1.58
N ARG A 64 3.88 19.14 0.52
CA ARG A 64 5.33 19.11 0.65
C ARG A 64 5.86 20.53 0.79
N SER A 65 6.79 20.71 1.72
CA SER A 65 7.63 21.91 1.80
C SER A 65 8.99 21.66 1.15
N ASP A 66 9.65 22.75 0.74
CA ASP A 66 11.03 22.78 0.26
C ASP A 66 12.06 22.34 1.31
N LYS A 67 11.66 22.36 2.60
CA LYS A 67 12.49 21.93 3.74
C LYS A 67 12.79 20.43 3.74
N PHE A 68 11.93 19.61 3.15
CA PHE A 68 12.10 18.16 3.16
C PHE A 68 12.52 17.63 1.80
N ARG A 69 13.58 16.84 1.79
CA ARG A 69 14.04 16.11 0.60
C ARG A 69 13.56 14.67 0.66
N ARG A 70 13.11 14.16 -0.48
CA ARG A 70 12.74 12.75 -0.63
C ARG A 70 13.88 11.84 -0.13
N PRO A 71 13.58 10.78 0.64
CA PRO A 71 12.23 10.20 0.84
C PRO A 71 11.41 10.82 1.98
N GLN A 72 11.89 11.86 2.68
CA GLN A 72 11.06 12.61 3.63
C GLN A 72 10.02 13.43 2.84
N LEU A 73 8.74 13.09 2.98
CA LEU A 73 7.68 13.76 2.22
C LEU A 73 7.17 15.01 2.94
N THR A 74 6.92 14.86 4.23
CA THR A 74 6.45 15.93 5.14
C THR A 74 7.16 15.76 6.48
N ARG A 75 6.84 16.60 7.47
CA ARG A 75 7.29 16.36 8.84
C ARG A 75 6.85 15.00 9.38
N TYR A 76 5.71 14.48 8.91
CA TYR A 76 5.05 13.32 9.51
C TYR A 76 5.50 12.00 8.88
N VAL A 77 5.70 11.98 7.56
CA VAL A 77 5.91 10.74 6.81
C VAL A 77 7.20 10.77 5.99
N ARG A 78 7.99 9.70 6.17
CA ARG A 78 9.09 9.30 5.32
C ARG A 78 8.65 8.09 4.49
N ALA A 79 8.51 8.27 3.17
CA ALA A 79 8.07 7.19 2.30
C ALA A 79 9.05 6.01 2.38
N PHE A 80 8.50 4.78 2.35
CA PHE A 80 9.26 3.53 2.38
C PHE A 80 10.04 3.30 3.70
N ASN A 81 9.74 4.06 4.75
CA ASN A 81 10.38 3.92 6.05
C ASN A 81 9.44 4.33 7.20
N SER A 82 8.60 3.40 7.61
CA SER A 82 7.74 3.51 8.80
C SER A 82 8.56 3.81 10.04
N ARG A 83 9.64 3.05 10.26
CA ARG A 83 10.48 3.16 11.46
C ARG A 83 11.13 4.52 11.63
N GLY A 84 11.31 5.31 10.56
CA GLY A 84 11.84 6.67 10.56
C GLY A 84 10.79 7.75 10.31
N SER A 85 9.50 7.44 10.46
CA SER A 85 8.40 8.39 10.28
C SER A 85 7.84 8.84 11.63
N LEU A 86 7.76 10.16 11.87
CA LEU A 86 7.19 10.72 13.09
C LEU A 86 5.75 10.25 13.34
N LEU A 87 4.94 10.11 12.29
CA LEU A 87 3.59 9.57 12.37
C LEU A 87 3.58 8.18 13.02
N TYR A 88 4.49 7.31 12.60
CA TYR A 88 4.60 5.95 13.15
C TYR A 88 5.12 5.97 14.58
N TRP A 89 6.09 6.84 14.90
CA TRP A 89 6.58 6.99 16.29
C TRP A 89 5.47 7.41 17.25
N LYS A 90 4.64 8.37 16.83
CA LYS A 90 3.50 8.84 17.64
C LYS A 90 2.42 7.78 17.77
N ALA A 91 2.14 7.03 16.70
CA ALA A 91 1.24 5.88 16.77
C ALA A 91 1.78 4.76 17.67
N ALA A 92 3.08 4.49 17.67
CA ALA A 92 3.72 3.50 18.52
C ALA A 92 3.99 3.98 19.95
N ASN A 93 3.76 5.27 20.24
CA ASN A 93 4.12 5.94 21.48
C ASN A 93 5.63 5.82 21.85
N GLN A 94 6.50 5.68 20.85
CA GLN A 94 7.95 5.60 21.05
C GLN A 94 8.69 5.84 19.74
N ARG A 95 9.95 6.26 19.84
CA ARG A 95 10.87 6.32 18.70
C ARG A 95 11.29 4.90 18.27
N THR A 96 11.29 4.60 16.97
CA THR A 96 11.44 3.21 16.46
C THR A 96 12.61 3.00 15.50
N ASP A 97 13.43 4.00 15.23
CA ASP A 97 14.55 3.98 14.28
C ASP A 97 15.92 3.69 14.92
N ASN A 98 15.96 3.31 16.21
CA ASN A 98 17.20 3.13 16.98
C ASN A 98 18.06 4.40 17.15
N ARG A 99 17.43 5.58 17.09
CA ARG A 99 18.10 6.87 17.32
C ARG A 99 17.51 7.58 18.54
N THR A 100 18.18 8.63 18.97
CA THR A 100 17.70 9.56 20.00
C THR A 100 17.51 10.95 19.42
N ASP A 101 16.66 11.76 20.06
CA ASP A 101 16.36 13.13 19.62
C ASP A 101 17.62 14.01 19.57
N GLY A 102 18.55 13.82 20.51
CA GLY A 102 19.81 14.58 20.53
C GLY A 102 20.89 14.10 19.55
N GLN A 103 20.65 13.06 18.75
CA GLN A 103 21.73 12.44 17.96
C GLN A 103 22.18 13.31 16.78
N TYR A 104 21.26 14.05 16.12
CA TYR A 104 21.59 14.94 15.01
C TYR A 104 20.74 16.21 15.07
N ALA A 105 21.37 17.36 14.85
CA ALA A 105 20.72 18.67 14.98
C ALA A 105 19.68 18.96 13.88
N ASP A 106 19.72 18.24 12.78
CA ASP A 106 18.81 18.38 11.63
C ASP A 106 17.77 17.23 11.55
N ASP A 107 17.65 16.44 12.61
CA ASP A 107 16.68 15.35 12.70
C ASP A 107 15.29 15.83 13.14
N ILE A 108 14.28 15.00 12.88
CA ILE A 108 12.97 15.15 13.50
C ILE A 108 13.01 14.44 14.85
N ASP A 109 12.59 15.15 15.89
CA ASP A 109 12.50 14.60 17.24
C ASP A 109 11.18 13.87 17.47
N PHE A 110 11.25 12.79 18.26
CA PHE A 110 10.07 12.17 18.84
C PHE A 110 9.42 13.12 19.85
N GLY A 111 10.19 13.73 20.73
CA GLY A 111 9.71 14.64 21.78
C GLY A 111 8.85 13.92 22.82
N ALA A 112 7.80 14.59 23.30
CA ALA A 112 6.94 14.04 24.34
C ALA A 112 6.24 12.73 23.93
N ALA A 113 6.01 11.86 24.90
CA ALA A 113 5.21 10.66 24.73
C ALA A 113 3.82 11.00 24.15
N HIS A 114 3.28 10.09 23.34
CA HIS A 114 1.98 10.18 22.71
C HIS A 114 1.17 8.92 23.05
N PRO A 115 0.61 8.82 24.27
CA PRO A 115 -0.20 7.69 24.68
C PRO A 115 -1.34 7.42 23.68
N THR A 116 -1.56 6.15 23.39
CA THR A 116 -2.46 5.71 22.31
C THR A 116 -3.09 4.37 22.64
N SER A 117 -4.28 4.13 22.09
CA SER A 117 -5.03 2.87 22.21
C SER A 117 -5.00 2.04 20.92
N ILE A 118 -4.15 2.41 19.95
CA ILE A 118 -4.00 1.68 18.69
C ILE A 118 -3.61 0.22 18.97
N THR A 119 -4.20 -0.71 18.21
CA THR A 119 -3.88 -2.14 18.36
C THR A 119 -2.59 -2.49 17.60
N PRO A 120 -1.94 -3.62 17.93
CA PRO A 120 -0.79 -4.10 17.16
C PRO A 120 -1.09 -4.31 15.66
N ASP A 121 -2.30 -4.76 15.32
CA ASP A 121 -2.71 -4.98 13.93
C ASP A 121 -2.89 -3.67 13.17
N GLU A 122 -3.55 -2.68 13.78
CA GLU A 122 -3.70 -1.33 13.22
C GLU A 122 -2.33 -0.65 13.04
N LEU A 123 -1.45 -0.77 14.04
CA LEU A 123 -0.09 -0.26 13.95
C LEU A 123 0.70 -0.96 12.82
N GLY A 124 0.51 -2.27 12.66
CA GLY A 124 1.08 -3.05 11.58
C GLY A 124 0.56 -2.66 10.19
N LEU A 125 -0.72 -2.29 10.06
CA LEU A 125 -1.29 -1.75 8.83
C LEU A 125 -0.70 -0.37 8.50
N LEU A 126 -0.60 0.51 9.50
CA LEU A 126 0.00 1.83 9.34
C LEU A 126 1.47 1.73 8.93
N SER A 127 2.24 0.82 9.53
CA SER A 127 3.63 0.52 9.14
C SER A 127 3.69 0.14 7.66
N ARG A 128 2.93 -0.89 7.26
CA ARG A 128 2.95 -1.40 5.89
C ARG A 128 2.53 -0.35 4.89
N TRP A 129 1.51 0.46 5.18
CA TRP A 129 1.09 1.56 4.32
C TRP A 129 2.22 2.57 4.07
N ILE A 130 2.95 2.98 5.10
CA ILE A 130 4.11 3.86 4.95
C ILE A 130 5.23 3.17 4.14
N ASP A 131 5.49 1.89 4.44
CA ASP A 131 6.57 1.10 3.83
C ASP A 131 6.34 0.81 2.34
N ILE A 132 5.09 0.77 1.87
CA ILE A 132 4.76 0.69 0.43
C ILE A 132 4.68 2.08 -0.24
N GLY A 133 5.10 3.14 0.46
CA GLY A 133 5.17 4.50 -0.08
C GLY A 133 3.94 5.37 0.16
N ALA A 134 3.05 4.97 1.08
CA ALA A 134 1.85 5.69 1.49
C ALA A 134 0.87 6.03 0.34
N PRO A 135 0.43 5.03 -0.47
CA PRO A 135 -0.51 5.25 -1.57
C PRO A 135 -1.86 5.77 -1.06
N GLY A 136 -2.59 6.54 -1.88
CA GLY A 136 -3.91 7.07 -1.51
C GLY A 136 -4.43 8.26 -2.33
N GLY A 137 -3.60 8.94 -3.12
CA GLY A 137 -4.04 10.13 -3.89
C GLY A 137 -5.11 9.87 -4.96
N ALA A 138 -5.20 10.73 -5.99
CA ALA A 138 -6.28 10.75 -6.99
C ALA A 138 -6.55 9.44 -7.78
N GLN A 139 -5.65 8.46 -7.70
CA GLN A 139 -5.78 7.17 -8.37
C GLN A 139 -5.87 5.99 -7.40
N GLU A 140 -6.07 6.22 -6.10
CA GLU A 140 -6.14 5.16 -5.09
C GLU A 140 -7.07 4.02 -5.45
N LEU A 141 -8.30 4.35 -5.85
CA LEU A 141 -9.33 3.36 -6.16
C LEU A 141 -9.20 2.81 -7.58
N LYS A 142 -8.24 3.30 -8.38
CA LYS A 142 -8.00 2.76 -9.71
C LYS A 142 -7.20 1.48 -9.58
N ASP A 143 -7.69 0.44 -10.23
CA ASP A 143 -6.90 -0.75 -10.45
C ASP A 143 -5.77 -0.43 -11.44
N THR A 144 -4.59 -0.17 -10.89
CA THR A 144 -3.38 0.12 -11.67
C THR A 144 -2.44 -1.06 -11.73
N GLN A 145 -2.80 -2.18 -11.08
CA GLN A 145 -2.04 -3.41 -11.18
C GLN A 145 -2.25 -3.95 -12.58
N LYS A 146 -1.15 -4.05 -13.33
CA LYS A 146 -1.20 -4.67 -14.65
C LYS A 146 -1.32 -6.18 -14.43
N PRO A 147 -2.29 -6.86 -15.05
CA PRO A 147 -2.37 -8.31 -14.97
C PRO A 147 -1.06 -8.87 -15.54
N THR A 148 -0.40 -9.72 -14.76
CA THR A 148 0.86 -10.34 -15.16
C THR A 148 0.59 -11.77 -15.58
N LEU A 149 0.85 -12.10 -16.85
CA LEU A 149 0.74 -13.45 -17.37
C LEU A 149 1.99 -14.25 -16.99
N HIS A 150 1.79 -15.40 -16.35
CA HIS A 150 2.83 -16.38 -16.06
C HIS A 150 2.68 -17.58 -16.99
N LEU A 151 3.77 -17.99 -17.63
CA LEU A 151 3.84 -19.17 -18.48
C LEU A 151 4.91 -20.10 -17.92
N ALA A 152 4.53 -21.36 -17.68
CA ALA A 152 5.44 -22.39 -17.23
C ALA A 152 5.27 -23.67 -18.05
N ILE A 153 6.36 -24.36 -18.31
CA ILE A 153 6.35 -25.69 -18.92
C ILE A 153 6.01 -26.69 -17.82
N ALA A 154 5.06 -27.60 -18.05
CA ALA A 154 4.68 -28.58 -17.04
C ALA A 154 5.63 -29.79 -16.97
N ASP A 155 6.31 -30.12 -18.08
CA ASP A 155 7.23 -31.25 -18.19
C ASP A 155 8.58 -30.87 -18.81
N ASN A 156 9.69 -31.25 -18.17
CA ASN A 156 11.04 -31.00 -18.69
C ASN A 156 11.56 -32.22 -19.51
N SER A 157 10.67 -32.89 -20.24
CA SER A 157 10.96 -34.14 -20.97
C SER A 157 11.73 -33.94 -22.29
N GLY A 158 12.05 -32.69 -22.64
CA GLY A 158 12.71 -32.34 -23.91
C GLY A 158 11.75 -32.09 -25.07
N SER A 159 10.44 -32.33 -24.88
CA SER A 159 9.38 -31.96 -25.81
C SER A 159 8.32 -31.14 -25.07
N LEU A 160 7.89 -30.01 -25.64
CA LEU A 160 6.86 -29.16 -25.02
C LEU A 160 5.47 -29.77 -25.24
N SER A 161 4.97 -30.53 -24.25
CA SER A 161 3.65 -31.17 -24.33
C SER A 161 2.55 -30.40 -23.59
N GLN A 162 2.91 -29.60 -22.58
CA GLN A 162 1.95 -28.86 -21.76
C GLN A 162 2.51 -27.50 -21.28
N LEU A 163 1.69 -26.45 -21.41
CA LEU A 163 1.91 -25.14 -20.80
C LEU A 163 0.91 -24.90 -19.68
N ARG A 164 1.42 -24.42 -18.54
CA ARG A 164 0.62 -23.84 -17.46
C ARG A 164 0.58 -22.34 -17.64
N VAL A 165 -0.62 -21.79 -17.73
CA VAL A 165 -0.87 -20.36 -17.86
C VAL A 165 -1.50 -19.90 -16.56
N GLY A 166 -0.82 -19.00 -15.86
CA GLY A 166 -1.28 -18.39 -14.62
C GLY A 166 -1.35 -16.88 -14.77
N THR A 167 -2.06 -16.23 -13.85
CA THR A 167 -2.10 -14.78 -13.76
C THR A 167 -2.30 -14.38 -12.30
N VAL A 168 -1.83 -13.19 -11.93
CA VAL A 168 -2.00 -12.62 -10.59
C VAL A 168 -2.56 -11.21 -10.74
N ASP A 169 -3.64 -10.96 -10.01
CA ASP A 169 -4.18 -9.63 -9.75
C ASP A 169 -4.86 -9.61 -8.39
N LEU A 170 -4.58 -8.58 -7.60
CA LEU A 170 -5.22 -8.32 -6.32
C LEU A 170 -6.45 -7.41 -6.45
N GLY A 171 -6.62 -6.77 -7.60
CA GLY A 171 -7.75 -5.96 -7.98
C GLY A 171 -8.84 -6.75 -8.71
N SER A 172 -9.56 -6.05 -9.58
CA SER A 172 -10.70 -6.58 -10.34
C SER A 172 -10.38 -6.74 -11.83
N GLY A 173 -9.11 -6.63 -12.21
CA GLY A 173 -8.64 -6.57 -13.58
C GLY A 173 -8.51 -7.93 -14.28
N ILE A 174 -8.74 -9.04 -13.58
CA ILE A 174 -8.74 -10.39 -14.19
C ILE A 174 -10.16 -10.95 -14.28
N ASP A 175 -10.61 -11.19 -15.51
CA ASP A 175 -11.65 -12.17 -15.83
C ASP A 175 -11.00 -13.50 -16.22
N PRO A 176 -10.98 -14.53 -15.36
CA PRO A 176 -10.36 -15.80 -15.70
C PRO A 176 -11.02 -16.50 -16.90
N GLY A 177 -12.30 -16.20 -17.18
CA GLY A 177 -13.03 -16.75 -18.32
C GLY A 177 -12.64 -16.12 -19.66
N SER A 178 -11.97 -14.97 -19.65
CA SER A 178 -11.56 -14.28 -20.87
C SER A 178 -10.26 -14.81 -21.47
N LEU A 179 -9.57 -15.77 -20.81
CA LEU A 179 -8.31 -16.30 -21.31
C LEU A 179 -8.51 -17.08 -22.62
N ARG A 180 -7.83 -16.62 -23.68
CA ARG A 180 -7.77 -17.31 -24.96
C ARG A 180 -6.34 -17.71 -25.29
N VAL A 181 -6.12 -19.01 -25.49
CA VAL A 181 -4.83 -19.59 -25.89
C VAL A 181 -5.03 -20.31 -27.22
N CYS A 182 -4.21 -20.01 -28.22
CA CYS A 182 -4.26 -20.69 -29.51
C CYS A 182 -2.87 -20.70 -30.17
N VAL A 183 -2.63 -21.69 -31.02
CA VAL A 183 -1.46 -21.72 -31.90
C VAL A 183 -1.84 -20.93 -33.15
N ARG A 184 -1.10 -19.87 -33.47
CA ARG A 184 -1.41 -19.01 -34.61
C ARG A 184 -0.95 -19.70 -35.91
N GLY A 185 -1.91 -20.13 -36.73
CA GLY A 185 -1.67 -20.62 -38.09
C GLY A 185 -1.49 -19.48 -39.11
N SER A 186 -1.17 -19.82 -40.35
CA SER A 186 -1.02 -18.87 -41.48
C SER A 186 -2.33 -18.15 -41.85
N ASP A 187 -3.48 -18.73 -41.51
CA ASP A 187 -4.82 -18.17 -41.69
C ASP A 187 -5.23 -17.20 -40.56
N GLY A 188 -4.41 -17.07 -39.51
CA GLY A 188 -4.67 -16.22 -38.35
C GLY A 188 -5.83 -16.69 -37.46
N ALA A 189 -6.41 -17.87 -37.69
CA ALA A 189 -7.53 -18.37 -36.91
C ALA A 189 -7.09 -18.74 -35.48
N CYS A 190 -7.95 -18.45 -34.49
CA CYS A 190 -7.68 -18.70 -33.08
C CYS A 190 -8.81 -19.50 -32.42
N SER A 191 -8.69 -20.83 -32.46
CA SER A 191 -9.53 -21.73 -31.66
C SER A 191 -8.98 -21.82 -30.24
N ASN A 192 -9.79 -21.46 -29.24
CA ASN A 192 -9.34 -21.43 -27.86
C ASN A 192 -8.99 -22.85 -27.37
N ARG A 193 -7.80 -23.01 -26.80
CA ARG A 193 -7.25 -24.23 -26.20
C ARG A 193 -7.11 -24.10 -24.68
N ALA A 194 -7.44 -22.95 -24.09
CA ALA A 194 -7.42 -22.76 -22.65
C ALA A 194 -8.43 -23.69 -21.97
N GLY A 195 -8.02 -24.36 -20.90
CA GLY A 195 -8.92 -25.09 -20.01
C GLY A 195 -9.70 -24.15 -19.08
N ALA A 196 -10.53 -24.72 -18.21
CA ALA A 196 -11.18 -23.96 -17.15
C ALA A 196 -10.13 -23.37 -16.20
N ALA A 197 -10.35 -22.15 -15.73
CA ALA A 197 -9.48 -21.54 -14.72
C ALA A 197 -9.62 -22.24 -13.37
N GLU A 198 -8.48 -22.50 -12.72
CA GLU A 198 -8.39 -23.08 -11.38
C GLU A 198 -8.07 -21.97 -10.36
N LYS A 199 -8.59 -22.08 -9.13
CA LYS A 199 -8.37 -21.12 -8.04
C LYS A 199 -7.42 -21.67 -6.98
#